data_AF-V7GW20-F1
#
_entry.id   AF-V7GW20-F1
#
_cell.length_a   1.000
_cell.length_b   1.000
_cell.length_c   1.000
_cell.angle_alpha   90.00
_cell.angle_beta   90.00
_cell.angle_gamma   90.00
#
_symmetry.space_group_name_H-M   'P 1'
#
loop_
_entity.id
_entity.type
_entity.pdbx_description
1 polymer ?
#
loop_
_entity_poly.entity_id
_entity_poly.type
_entity_poly.pdbx_seq_one_letter_code
_entity_poly.pdbx_strand_id
1 'polypeptide(L)'
;MTEYKEASFADAVAWPRRPGIWRRFLAALIDYLVILIALYLLVGALFLLTNGGVKGSFWLNWKLCQEGTVHGAPTLARYDWQVCRTSVLGLPVAIWSVGTAPGSKPGETSSISIDLDSQGNFRPAALDLGFLELIALASYLLIMELKSGQSIGKRPTELTVHDEDDRHRVGLPARKAVRRQLIKFLGALPIVLTGSWYAFQAWGTAPGGVQDYSSLEIVVASAALVLVLIWPVWIAISIALGDDPIHDRFANTTVRIQEAQT
;
A
#
# COMPACT_ATOMS: atom_id res chain seq x y z
N MET A 1 8.06 19.42 46.19
CA MET A 1 8.19 19.77 44.74
C MET A 1 9.46 19.19 44.10
N THR A 2 10.51 18.90 44.88
CA THR A 2 11.72 18.16 44.48
C THR A 2 11.47 16.66 44.28
N GLU A 3 10.70 16.03 45.17
CA GLU A 3 10.34 14.60 45.12
C GLU A 3 9.62 14.19 43.81
N TYR A 4 8.71 15.04 43.33
CA TYR A 4 7.99 14.80 42.06
C TYR A 4 8.91 14.89 40.84
N LYS A 5 9.96 15.73 40.91
CA LYS A 5 10.97 15.86 39.85
C LYS A 5 11.93 14.67 39.85
N GLU A 6 12.33 14.15 41.01
CA GLU A 6 13.20 12.97 41.12
C GLU A 6 12.49 11.69 40.66
N ALA A 7 11.22 11.50 41.05
CA ALA A 7 10.42 10.38 40.56
C ALA A 7 10.21 10.44 39.03
N SER A 8 9.88 11.62 38.50
CA SER A 8 9.77 11.86 37.05
C SER A 8 11.08 11.62 36.30
N PHE A 9 12.23 11.94 36.89
CA PHE A 9 13.54 11.73 36.27
C PHE A 9 13.95 10.25 36.31
N ALA A 10 13.70 9.56 37.43
CA ALA A 10 13.95 8.13 37.55
C ALA A 10 13.08 7.31 36.60
N ASP A 11 11.81 7.67 36.42
CA ASP A 11 10.92 7.04 35.43
C ASP A 11 11.37 7.30 33.99
N ALA A 12 11.89 8.50 33.68
CA ALA A 12 12.43 8.82 32.37
C ALA A 12 13.69 8.02 32.02
N VAL A 13 14.52 7.69 33.02
CA VAL A 13 15.72 6.84 32.86
C VAL A 13 15.37 5.35 32.72
N ALA A 14 14.19 4.93 33.19
CA ALA A 14 13.75 3.53 33.18
C ALA A 14 13.06 3.07 31.88
N TRP A 15 12.88 3.94 30.88
CA TRP A 15 12.31 3.55 29.59
C TRP A 15 13.33 2.82 28.72
N PRO A 16 12.97 1.69 28.08
CA PRO A 16 13.86 1.05 27.13
C PRO A 16 14.26 1.99 25.99
N ARG A 17 15.40 1.72 25.35
CA ARG A 17 15.96 2.61 24.32
C ARG A 17 15.03 2.80 23.12
N ARG A 18 15.07 4.00 22.53
CA ARG A 18 14.39 4.28 21.25
C ARG A 18 15.14 3.57 20.10
N PRO A 19 14.42 2.91 19.18
CA PRO A 19 15.05 2.29 18.03
C PRO A 19 15.36 3.32 16.95
N GLY A 20 16.51 3.13 16.28
CA GLY A 20 16.89 3.94 15.13
C GLY A 20 16.02 3.70 13.89
N ILE A 21 16.17 4.58 12.89
CA ILE A 21 15.37 4.58 11.66
C ILE A 21 15.42 3.26 10.89
N TRP A 22 16.60 2.64 10.79
CA TRP A 22 16.77 1.40 10.03
C TRP A 22 16.01 0.21 10.61
N ARG A 23 15.96 0.07 11.95
CA ARG A 23 15.17 -0.99 12.60
C ARG A 23 13.67 -0.77 12.34
N ARG A 24 13.19 0.47 12.46
CA ARG A 24 11.78 0.81 12.18
C ARG A 24 11.42 0.59 10.70
N PHE A 25 12.31 0.97 9.78
CA PHE A 25 12.15 0.76 8.35
C PHE A 25 12.11 -0.74 8.01
N LEU A 26 13.05 -1.53 8.53
CA LEU A 26 13.07 -2.98 8.30
C LEU A 26 11.80 -3.66 8.83
N ALA A 27 11.34 -3.28 10.03
CA ALA A 27 10.08 -3.78 10.58
C ALA A 27 8.88 -3.47 9.67
N ALA A 28 8.79 -2.21 9.20
CA ALA A 28 7.73 -1.79 8.29
C ALA A 28 7.80 -2.51 6.94
N LEU A 29 9.00 -2.73 6.40
CA LEU A 29 9.21 -3.47 5.16
C LEU A 29 8.76 -4.93 5.30
N ILE A 30 9.13 -5.61 6.40
CA ILE A 30 8.69 -7.00 6.65
C ILE A 30 7.18 -7.07 6.78
N ASP A 31 6.56 -6.18 7.56
CA ASP A 31 5.10 -6.11 7.71
C ASP A 31 4.40 -5.87 6.37
N TYR A 32 4.96 -4.99 5.54
CA TYR A 32 4.46 -4.73 4.20
C TYR A 32 4.54 -5.97 3.31
N LEU A 33 5.69 -6.65 3.28
CA LEU A 33 5.88 -7.88 2.49
C LEU A 33 4.94 -9.00 2.93
N VAL A 34 4.70 -9.18 4.23
CA VAL A 34 3.74 -10.17 4.74
C VAL A 34 2.35 -9.96 4.14
N ILE A 35 1.87 -8.72 4.14
CA ILE A 35 0.55 -8.38 3.61
C ILE A 35 0.52 -8.46 2.09
N LEU A 36 1.58 -7.97 1.44
CA LEU A 36 1.70 -8.02 -0.01
C LEU A 36 1.67 -9.47 -0.53
N ILE A 37 2.40 -10.39 0.09
CA ILE A 37 2.38 -11.82 -0.28
C ILE A 37 0.98 -12.40 -0.11
N ALA A 38 0.32 -12.13 1.03
CA ALA A 38 -1.04 -12.63 1.27
C ALA A 38 -2.04 -12.12 0.22
N LEU A 39 -1.96 -10.83 -0.14
CA LEU A 39 -2.80 -10.24 -1.18
C LEU A 39 -2.51 -10.81 -2.57
N TYR A 40 -1.23 -11.03 -2.91
CA TYR A 40 -0.87 -11.64 -4.18
C TYR A 40 -1.42 -13.06 -4.32
N LEU A 41 -1.35 -13.87 -3.26
CA LEU A 41 -1.93 -15.21 -3.26
C LEU A 41 -3.45 -15.17 -3.41
N LEU A 42 -4.12 -14.27 -2.69
CA LEU A 42 -5.56 -14.06 -2.79
C LEU A 42 -5.98 -13.63 -4.21
N VAL A 43 -5.33 -12.60 -4.74
CA VAL A 43 -5.64 -12.09 -6.08
C VAL A 43 -5.30 -13.10 -7.16
N GLY A 44 -4.17 -13.79 -7.08
CA GLY A 44 -3.82 -14.84 -8.04
C GLY A 44 -4.86 -15.96 -8.06
N ALA A 45 -5.33 -16.40 -6.89
CA ALA A 45 -6.41 -17.37 -6.79
C ALA A 45 -7.72 -16.84 -7.40
N LEU A 46 -8.12 -15.61 -7.06
CA LEU A 46 -9.33 -14.98 -7.60
C LEU A 46 -9.24 -14.74 -9.11
N PHE A 47 -8.07 -14.35 -9.63
CA PHE A 47 -7.82 -14.16 -11.06
C PHE A 47 -8.08 -15.48 -11.80
N LEU A 48 -7.51 -16.59 -11.31
CA LEU A 48 -7.73 -17.92 -11.91
C LEU A 48 -9.20 -18.36 -11.82
N LEU A 49 -9.83 -18.21 -10.65
CA LEU A 49 -11.22 -18.63 -10.42
C LEU A 49 -12.24 -17.80 -11.23
N THR A 50 -11.91 -16.55 -11.54
CA THR A 50 -12.81 -15.64 -12.27
C THR A 50 -12.44 -15.46 -13.75
N ASN A 51 -11.47 -16.23 -14.25
CA ASN A 51 -10.89 -16.09 -15.60
C ASN A 51 -10.39 -14.65 -15.89
N GLY A 52 -9.78 -13.98 -14.91
CA GLY A 52 -9.30 -12.59 -15.01
C GLY A 52 -10.34 -11.51 -14.67
N GLY A 53 -11.40 -11.87 -13.94
CA GLY A 53 -12.41 -10.90 -13.46
C GLY A 53 -12.00 -10.09 -12.27
N VAL A 54 -10.93 -10.52 -11.62
CA VAL A 54 -10.26 -9.82 -10.53
C VAL A 54 -8.81 -9.67 -10.93
N LYS A 55 -8.25 -8.48 -10.78
CA LYS A 55 -6.84 -8.20 -11.01
C LYS A 55 -6.24 -7.48 -9.80
N GLY A 56 -4.92 -7.44 -9.71
CA GLY A 56 -4.23 -6.69 -8.67
C GLY A 56 -3.10 -5.85 -9.23
N SER A 57 -3.24 -4.53 -9.13
CA SER A 57 -2.17 -3.57 -9.37
C SER A 57 -1.50 -3.13 -8.06
N PHE A 58 -0.68 -4.00 -7.50
CA PHE A 58 0.10 -3.69 -6.30
C PHE A 58 1.40 -2.97 -6.64
N TRP A 59 1.96 -2.18 -5.70
CA TRP A 59 3.12 -1.33 -5.97
C TRP A 59 4.36 -2.12 -6.41
N LEU A 60 4.71 -3.17 -5.67
CA LEU A 60 5.83 -4.07 -5.99
C LEU A 60 5.34 -5.15 -6.95
N ASN A 61 5.41 -4.89 -8.25
CA ASN A 61 5.00 -5.82 -9.30
C ASN A 61 6.15 -6.15 -10.25
N TRP A 62 6.16 -7.38 -10.78
CA TRP A 62 7.01 -7.74 -11.91
C TRP A 62 6.17 -7.67 -13.18
N LYS A 63 6.40 -6.64 -13.99
CA LYS A 63 5.71 -6.43 -15.27
C LYS A 63 6.60 -6.92 -16.40
N LEU A 64 6.08 -7.86 -17.18
CA LEU A 64 6.68 -8.28 -18.44
C LEU A 64 5.73 -7.93 -19.59
N CYS A 65 6.18 -7.07 -20.50
CA CYS A 65 5.42 -6.70 -21.68
C CYS A 65 6.09 -7.28 -22.93
N GLN A 66 5.28 -7.84 -23.82
CA GLN A 66 5.72 -8.41 -25.09
C GLN A 66 4.74 -8.00 -26.19
N GLU A 67 5.23 -7.88 -27.41
CA GLU A 67 4.35 -7.71 -28.57
C GLU A 67 3.41 -8.91 -28.67
N GLY A 68 2.13 -8.65 -28.95
CA GLY A 68 1.12 -9.68 -29.02
C GLY A 68 -0.06 -9.26 -29.88
N THR A 69 -1.01 -10.17 -30.06
CA THR A 69 -2.29 -9.84 -30.69
C THR A 69 -3.39 -10.04 -29.67
N VAL A 70 -4.37 -9.14 -29.67
CA VAL A 70 -5.54 -9.25 -28.81
C VAL A 70 -6.71 -9.77 -29.62
N HIS A 71 -7.34 -10.84 -29.14
CA HIS A 71 -8.53 -11.42 -29.75
C HIS A 71 -9.80 -10.90 -29.08
N GLY A 72 -10.87 -10.68 -29.86
CA GLY A 72 -12.21 -10.45 -29.29
C GLY A 72 -13.06 -9.35 -29.95
N ALA A 73 -12.47 -8.34 -30.62
CA ALA A 73 -13.25 -7.33 -31.34
C ALA A 73 -12.54 -6.82 -32.61
N PRO A 74 -13.21 -6.75 -33.77
CA PRO A 74 -12.60 -6.33 -35.04
C PRO A 74 -12.14 -4.86 -35.04
N THR A 75 -12.70 -4.01 -34.19
CA THR A 75 -12.26 -2.61 -34.00
C THR A 75 -10.88 -2.49 -33.34
N LEU A 76 -10.37 -3.55 -32.71
CA LEU A 76 -9.08 -3.59 -32.03
C LEU A 76 -7.90 -3.90 -32.96
N ALA A 77 -8.16 -4.34 -34.21
CA ALA A 77 -7.12 -4.71 -35.17
C ALA A 77 -6.27 -3.52 -35.66
N ARG A 78 -6.70 -2.27 -35.42
CA ARG A 78 -5.98 -1.05 -35.82
C ARG A 78 -4.82 -0.66 -34.89
N TYR A 79 -4.70 -1.32 -33.74
CA TYR A 79 -3.72 -0.98 -32.71
C TYR A 79 -2.57 -1.97 -32.72
N ASP A 80 -1.36 -1.44 -32.53
CA ASP A 80 -0.17 -2.25 -32.23
C ASP A 80 -0.19 -2.59 -30.74
N TRP A 81 -0.34 -3.86 -30.42
CA TRP A 81 -0.59 -4.33 -29.06
C TRP A 81 0.68 -4.80 -28.36
N GLN A 82 0.91 -4.29 -27.16
CA GLN A 82 1.83 -4.84 -26.18
C GLN A 82 1.03 -5.50 -25.07
N VAL A 83 1.14 -6.82 -24.95
CA VAL A 83 0.53 -7.61 -23.89
C VAL A 83 1.45 -7.62 -22.68
N CYS A 84 0.97 -7.05 -21.58
CA CYS A 84 1.66 -6.97 -20.31
C CYS A 84 1.06 -7.98 -19.33
N ARG A 85 1.95 -8.76 -18.70
CA ARG A 85 1.61 -9.70 -17.63
C ARG A 85 2.27 -9.26 -16.35
N THR A 86 1.47 -9.22 -15.29
CA THR A 86 1.97 -9.09 -13.93
C THR A 86 1.83 -10.43 -13.23
N SER A 87 2.94 -10.96 -12.73
CA SER A 87 2.95 -12.23 -12.04
C SER A 87 3.77 -12.17 -10.75
N VAL A 88 3.41 -13.05 -9.81
CA VAL A 88 4.17 -13.29 -8.57
C VAL A 88 4.38 -14.77 -8.41
N LEU A 89 5.65 -15.17 -8.28
CA LEU A 89 6.05 -16.58 -8.20
C LEU A 89 5.48 -17.43 -9.36
N GLY A 90 5.34 -16.84 -10.54
CA GLY A 90 4.75 -17.47 -11.73
C GLY A 90 3.22 -17.45 -11.81
N LEU A 91 2.51 -17.03 -10.76
CA LEU A 91 1.06 -16.89 -10.77
C LEU A 91 0.65 -15.54 -11.40
N PRO A 92 -0.15 -15.52 -12.47
CA PRO A 92 -0.64 -14.27 -13.05
C PRO A 92 -1.65 -13.61 -12.11
N VAL A 93 -1.47 -12.32 -11.87
CA VAL A 93 -2.40 -11.51 -11.06
C VAL A 93 -3.06 -10.37 -11.85
N ALA A 94 -2.52 -10.06 -13.03
CA ALA A 94 -3.13 -9.16 -13.99
C ALA A 94 -2.57 -9.46 -15.38
N ILE A 95 -3.44 -9.47 -16.38
CA ILE A 95 -3.08 -9.48 -17.79
C ILE A 95 -3.84 -8.32 -18.43
N TRP A 96 -3.11 -7.48 -19.14
CA TRP A 96 -3.65 -6.29 -19.79
C TRP A 96 -2.84 -6.02 -21.04
N SER A 97 -3.37 -5.25 -21.97
CA SER A 97 -2.64 -4.86 -23.18
C SER A 97 -2.78 -3.38 -23.45
N VAL A 98 -1.66 -2.79 -23.89
CA VAL A 98 -1.61 -1.41 -24.38
C VAL A 98 -1.58 -1.45 -25.89
N GLY A 99 -2.56 -0.81 -26.51
CA GLY A 99 -2.64 -0.64 -27.94
C GLY A 99 -2.22 0.78 -28.30
N THR A 100 -1.30 0.95 -29.23
CA THR A 100 -0.97 2.26 -29.80
C THR A 100 -1.39 2.32 -31.25
N ALA A 101 -2.04 3.40 -31.66
CA ALA A 101 -2.40 3.65 -33.05
C ALA A 101 -2.22 5.12 -33.42
N PRO A 102 -1.92 5.46 -34.69
CA PRO A 102 -1.94 6.83 -35.16
C PRO A 102 -3.28 7.50 -34.83
N GLY A 103 -3.20 8.72 -34.29
CA GLY A 103 -4.35 9.54 -33.94
C GLY A 103 -5.05 10.14 -35.15
N SER A 104 -6.10 10.92 -34.89
CA SER A 104 -6.88 11.59 -35.93
C SER A 104 -6.12 12.76 -36.56
N LYS A 105 -5.14 13.34 -35.84
CA LYS A 105 -4.27 14.41 -36.33
C LYS A 105 -2.86 13.91 -36.64
N PRO A 106 -2.15 14.52 -37.62
CA PRO A 106 -0.76 14.20 -37.88
C PRO A 106 0.11 14.40 -36.63
N GLY A 107 0.83 13.36 -36.21
CA GLY A 107 1.70 13.38 -35.04
C GLY A 107 1.01 13.08 -33.70
N GLU A 108 -0.32 12.95 -33.69
CA GLU A 108 -1.08 12.50 -32.52
C GLU A 108 -1.00 10.98 -32.42
N THR A 109 -0.85 10.44 -31.20
CA THR A 109 -0.87 9.00 -30.95
C THR A 109 -2.00 8.70 -29.98
N SER A 110 -2.86 7.75 -30.35
CA SER A 110 -3.90 7.25 -29.47
C SER A 110 -3.39 6.00 -28.78
N SER A 111 -3.36 6.01 -27.44
CA SER A 111 -3.02 4.84 -26.63
C SER A 111 -4.25 4.37 -25.89
N ILE A 112 -4.46 3.05 -25.87
CA ILE A 112 -5.60 2.42 -25.21
C ILE A 112 -5.10 1.30 -24.33
N SER A 113 -5.68 1.14 -23.15
CA SER A 113 -5.38 0.04 -22.23
C SER A 113 -6.63 -0.78 -22.03
N ILE A 114 -6.53 -2.09 -22.21
CA ILE A 114 -7.63 -3.03 -22.03
C ILE A 114 -7.20 -4.20 -21.14
N ASP A 115 -8.15 -4.71 -20.37
CA ASP A 115 -7.94 -5.89 -19.56
C ASP A 115 -8.13 -7.16 -20.40
N LEU A 116 -7.34 -8.18 -20.07
CA LEU A 116 -7.40 -9.48 -20.72
C LEU A 116 -7.76 -10.58 -19.71
N ASP A 117 -8.43 -11.61 -20.20
CA ASP A 117 -8.69 -12.82 -19.43
C ASP A 117 -7.42 -13.68 -19.26
N SER A 118 -7.54 -14.84 -18.60
CA SER A 118 -6.40 -15.75 -18.40
C SER A 118 -5.83 -16.34 -19.70
N GLN A 119 -6.58 -16.29 -20.79
CA GLN A 119 -6.22 -16.79 -22.11
C GLN A 119 -5.70 -15.69 -23.03
N GLY A 120 -5.75 -14.42 -22.62
CA GLY A 120 -5.34 -13.27 -23.43
C GLY A 120 -6.44 -12.70 -24.33
N ASN A 121 -7.70 -13.09 -24.13
CA ASN A 121 -8.83 -12.48 -24.82
C ASN A 121 -9.26 -11.19 -24.14
N PHE A 122 -9.82 -10.27 -24.93
CA PHE A 122 -10.39 -9.03 -24.40
C PHE A 122 -11.45 -9.32 -23.33
N ARG A 123 -11.32 -8.62 -22.20
CA ARG A 123 -12.29 -8.65 -21.12
C ARG A 123 -12.82 -7.24 -20.83
N PRO A 124 -14.15 -7.04 -20.85
CA PRO A 124 -14.73 -5.71 -20.69
C PRO A 124 -14.67 -5.15 -19.27
N ALA A 125 -14.61 -6.02 -18.25
CA ALA A 125 -14.60 -5.62 -16.85
C ALA A 125 -13.73 -6.56 -16.01
N ALA A 126 -12.83 -5.95 -15.24
CA ALA A 126 -12.05 -6.61 -14.20
C ALA A 126 -11.96 -5.69 -12.97
N LEU A 127 -12.30 -6.22 -11.80
CA LEU A 127 -12.19 -5.48 -10.55
C LEU A 127 -10.72 -5.46 -10.10
N ASP A 128 -10.14 -4.27 -10.02
CA ASP A 128 -8.79 -4.09 -9.50
C ASP A 128 -8.79 -4.02 -7.96
N LEU A 129 -8.05 -4.91 -7.31
CA LEU A 129 -7.93 -4.97 -5.86
C LEU A 129 -6.69 -4.27 -5.31
N GLY A 130 -5.94 -3.51 -6.13
CA GLY A 130 -4.76 -2.75 -5.68
C GLY A 130 -5.06 -1.81 -4.51
N PHE A 131 -6.26 -1.22 -4.45
CA PHE A 131 -6.65 -0.32 -3.34
C PHE A 131 -6.73 -1.02 -1.97
N LEU A 132 -6.86 -2.35 -1.93
CA LEU A 132 -6.91 -3.12 -0.68
C LEU A 132 -5.55 -3.19 0.01
N GLU A 133 -4.45 -2.91 -0.68
CA GLU A 133 -3.07 -3.02 -0.15
C GLU A 133 -2.90 -2.28 1.17
N LEU A 134 -3.23 -0.98 1.18
CA LEU A 134 -3.07 -0.14 2.37
C LEU A 134 -4.14 -0.40 3.43
N ILE A 135 -5.36 -0.78 3.01
CA ILE A 135 -6.44 -1.15 3.93
C ILE A 135 -6.08 -2.42 4.71
N ALA A 136 -5.58 -3.44 4.01
CA ALA A 136 -5.13 -4.69 4.60
C ALA A 136 -3.94 -4.45 5.54
N LEU A 137 -2.96 -3.65 5.13
CA LEU A 137 -1.82 -3.29 5.96
C LEU A 137 -2.25 -2.55 7.24
N ALA A 138 -3.12 -1.55 7.11
CA ALA A 138 -3.63 -0.80 8.26
C ALA A 138 -4.41 -1.70 9.24
N SER A 139 -5.26 -2.58 8.71
CA SER A 139 -6.05 -3.53 9.49
C SER A 139 -5.17 -4.54 10.22
N TYR A 140 -4.17 -5.08 9.52
CA TYR A 140 -3.18 -5.98 10.11
C TYR A 140 -2.39 -5.31 11.24
N LEU A 141 -1.84 -4.11 11.00
CA LEU A 141 -1.09 -3.38 12.02
C LEU A 141 -1.98 -3.02 13.22
N LEU A 142 -3.24 -2.64 12.98
CA LEU A 142 -4.22 -2.41 14.03
C LEU A 142 -4.38 -3.66 14.90
N ILE A 143 -4.72 -4.81 14.31
CA ILE A 143 -4.97 -6.05 15.04
C ILE A 143 -3.74 -6.50 15.84
N MET A 144 -2.55 -6.44 15.23
CA MET A 144 -1.31 -6.86 15.89
C MET A 144 -0.93 -5.92 17.04
N GLU A 145 -1.06 -4.61 16.87
CA GLU A 145 -0.73 -3.65 17.92
C GLU A 145 -1.75 -3.67 19.07
N LEU A 146 -3.03 -3.95 18.78
CA LEU A 146 -4.05 -4.18 19.81
C LEU A 146 -3.71 -5.39 20.68
N LYS A 147 -3.30 -6.50 20.08
CA LYS A 147 -3.12 -7.78 20.78
C LYS A 147 -1.77 -7.88 21.51
N SER A 148 -0.69 -7.45 20.86
CA SER A 148 0.67 -7.68 21.37
C SER A 148 1.55 -6.44 21.38
N GLY A 149 1.14 -5.33 20.76
CA GLY A 149 2.02 -4.16 20.57
C GLY A 149 3.16 -4.43 19.58
N GLN A 150 3.23 -5.65 19.04
CA GLN A 150 4.26 -6.14 18.13
C GLN A 150 3.59 -6.79 16.92
N SER A 151 3.98 -6.33 15.73
CA SER A 151 3.67 -6.97 14.46
C SER A 151 4.75 -8.01 14.10
N ILE A 152 4.51 -8.82 13.06
CA ILE A 152 5.45 -9.84 12.59
C ILE A 152 6.79 -9.21 12.23
N GLY A 153 6.83 -8.04 11.60
CA GLY A 153 8.07 -7.33 11.27
C GLY A 153 8.77 -6.71 12.47
N LYS A 154 8.02 -6.38 13.53
CA LYS A 154 8.59 -5.83 14.77
C LYS A 154 9.28 -6.89 15.64
N ARG A 155 8.82 -8.14 15.60
CA ARG A 155 9.44 -9.26 16.34
C ARG A 155 10.93 -9.46 16.02
N PRO A 156 11.37 -9.65 14.75
CA PRO A 156 12.77 -9.86 14.43
C PRO A 156 13.63 -8.61 14.61
N THR A 157 13.02 -7.43 14.78
CA THR A 157 13.72 -6.16 15.04
C THR A 157 13.70 -5.76 16.51
N GLU A 158 13.14 -6.62 17.37
CA GLU A 158 13.00 -6.43 18.82
C GLU A 158 12.24 -5.15 19.18
N LEU A 159 11.25 -4.78 18.36
CA LEU A 159 10.49 -3.55 18.56
C LEU A 159 9.16 -3.83 19.23
N THR A 160 8.77 -2.98 20.17
CA THR A 160 7.46 -3.02 20.83
C THR A 160 6.86 -1.64 20.87
N VAL A 161 5.56 -1.53 20.56
CA VAL A 161 4.80 -0.31 20.85
C VAL A 161 4.27 -0.40 22.26
N HIS A 162 4.65 0.57 23.08
CA HIS A 162 4.16 0.72 24.44
C HIS A 162 3.12 1.82 24.53
N ASP A 163 2.18 1.64 25.44
CA ASP A 163 1.34 2.70 25.94
C ASP A 163 2.18 3.61 26.86
N GLU A 164 2.20 4.91 26.62
CA GLU A 164 2.91 5.87 27.47
C GLU A 164 2.33 5.97 28.88
N ASP A 165 1.03 5.69 29.05
CA ASP A 165 0.34 5.76 30.35
C ASP A 165 0.53 4.46 31.16
N ASP A 166 0.83 3.33 30.50
CA ASP A 166 1.04 2.02 31.15
C ASP A 166 2.06 1.18 30.38
N ARG A 167 3.33 1.30 30.79
CA ARG A 167 4.46 0.63 30.11
C ARG A 167 4.41 -0.90 30.14
N HIS A 168 3.73 -1.48 31.14
CA HIS A 168 3.71 -2.92 31.39
C HIS A 168 2.56 -3.63 30.69
N ARG A 169 1.61 -2.87 30.15
CA ARG A 169 0.49 -3.41 29.38
C ARG A 169 0.98 -4.09 28.10
N VAL A 170 0.49 -5.30 27.88
CA VAL A 170 0.65 -5.99 26.60
C VAL A 170 -0.36 -5.45 25.60
N GLY A 171 0.14 -4.96 24.46
CA GLY A 171 -0.69 -4.35 23.42
C GLY A 171 -1.22 -2.96 23.78
N LEU A 172 -1.98 -2.39 22.86
CA LEU A 172 -2.50 -1.03 22.98
C LEU A 172 -4.00 -1.03 23.32
N PRO A 173 -4.48 -0.04 24.10
CA PRO A 173 -5.91 0.24 24.20
C PRO A 173 -6.51 0.51 22.81
N ALA A 174 -7.74 0.06 22.60
CA ALA A 174 -8.41 0.15 21.29
C ALA A 174 -8.39 1.56 20.70
N ARG A 175 -8.74 2.55 21.52
CA ARG A 175 -8.75 3.96 21.13
C ARG A 175 -7.37 4.47 20.67
N LYS A 176 -6.30 4.08 21.36
CA LYS A 176 -4.92 4.50 21.03
C LYS A 176 -4.45 3.83 19.74
N ALA A 177 -4.66 2.53 19.60
CA ALA A 177 -4.28 1.79 18.39
C ALA A 177 -5.00 2.34 17.14
N VAL A 178 -6.31 2.59 17.24
CA VAL A 178 -7.09 3.19 16.13
C VAL A 178 -6.57 4.58 15.79
N ARG A 179 -6.40 5.47 16.78
CA ARG A 179 -5.86 6.82 16.55
C ARG A 179 -4.48 6.76 15.89
N ARG A 180 -3.63 5.85 16.34
CA ARG A 180 -2.30 5.63 15.79
C ARG A 180 -2.34 5.23 14.31
N GLN A 181 -3.16 4.24 13.94
CA GLN A 181 -3.25 3.82 12.54
C GLN A 181 -3.91 4.89 11.66
N LEU A 182 -4.96 5.57 12.14
CA LEU A 182 -5.60 6.65 11.39
C LEU A 182 -4.62 7.75 11.02
N ILE A 183 -3.83 8.23 11.99
CA ILE A 183 -2.82 9.26 11.73
C ILE A 183 -1.71 8.70 10.83
N LYS A 184 -1.27 7.46 11.04
CA LYS A 184 -0.23 6.85 10.21
C LYS A 184 -0.62 6.79 8.73
N PHE A 185 -1.84 6.38 8.43
CA PHE A 185 -2.33 6.20 7.06
C PHE A 185 -3.05 7.42 6.48
N LEU A 186 -3.15 8.52 7.23
CA LEU A 186 -3.83 9.74 6.79
C LEU A 186 -3.28 10.26 5.45
N GLY A 187 -1.95 10.29 5.30
CA GLY A 187 -1.31 10.73 4.04
C GLY A 187 -1.55 9.81 2.85
N ALA A 188 -1.94 8.55 3.09
CA ALA A 188 -2.21 7.56 2.04
C ALA A 188 -3.68 7.54 1.61
N LEU A 189 -4.57 8.21 2.35
CA LEU A 189 -6.02 8.23 2.13
C LEU A 189 -6.40 8.69 0.71
N PRO A 190 -5.78 9.73 0.11
CA PRO A 190 -6.09 10.12 -1.26
C PRO A 190 -5.89 8.99 -2.27
N ILE A 191 -4.80 8.21 -2.16
CA ILE A 191 -4.51 7.08 -3.06
C ILE A 191 -5.53 5.96 -2.90
N VAL A 192 -5.92 5.64 -1.66
CA VAL A 192 -6.90 4.58 -1.41
C VAL A 192 -8.28 4.98 -1.97
N LEU A 193 -8.69 6.23 -1.79
CA LEU A 193 -9.98 6.72 -2.30
C LEU A 193 -10.00 6.80 -3.83
N THR A 194 -8.95 7.34 -4.47
CA THR A 194 -8.91 7.40 -5.93
C THR A 194 -8.79 5.99 -6.54
N GLY A 195 -7.93 5.14 -5.99
CA GLY A 195 -7.77 3.76 -6.44
C GLY A 195 -9.06 2.95 -6.32
N SER A 196 -9.77 3.05 -5.18
CA SER A 196 -11.06 2.37 -5.01
C SER A 196 -12.12 2.93 -5.95
N TRP A 197 -12.21 4.26 -6.12
CA TRP A 197 -13.14 4.88 -7.07
C TRP A 197 -12.93 4.35 -8.50
N TYR A 198 -11.70 4.34 -9.00
CA TYR A 198 -11.39 3.81 -10.32
C TYR A 198 -11.67 2.32 -10.45
N ALA A 199 -11.34 1.53 -9.42
CA ALA A 199 -11.62 0.10 -9.41
C ALA A 199 -13.13 -0.21 -9.55
N PHE A 200 -13.97 0.50 -8.80
CA PHE A 200 -15.44 0.31 -8.86
C PHE A 200 -16.06 0.85 -10.15
N GLN A 201 -15.57 1.99 -10.66
CA GLN A 201 -16.00 2.53 -11.95
C GLN A 201 -15.69 1.56 -13.11
N ALA A 202 -14.48 1.01 -13.14
CA ALA A 202 -14.06 0.06 -14.18
C ALA A 202 -14.80 -1.28 -14.09
N TRP A 203 -15.26 -1.68 -12.90
CA TRP A 203 -15.98 -2.92 -12.70
C TRP A 203 -17.45 -2.87 -13.15
N GLY A 204 -18.12 -1.72 -12.96
CA GLY A 204 -19.56 -1.56 -13.19
C GLY A 204 -19.96 -0.99 -14.56
N THR A 205 -19.01 -0.54 -15.38
CA THR A 205 -19.30 0.07 -16.68
C THR A 205 -19.16 -0.97 -17.81
N ALA A 206 -20.15 -1.00 -18.73
CA ALA A 206 -20.00 -1.65 -20.05
C ALA A 206 -18.71 -1.12 -20.70
N PRO A 207 -17.94 -1.93 -21.47
CA PRO A 207 -16.53 -1.69 -21.78
C PRO A 207 -16.27 -0.21 -22.05
N GLY A 208 -15.83 0.46 -21.00
CA GLY A 208 -15.76 1.91 -20.97
C GLY A 208 -14.69 2.33 -21.95
N GLY A 209 -15.01 3.32 -22.78
CA GLY A 209 -14.05 3.90 -23.70
C GLY A 209 -12.75 4.23 -22.97
N VAL A 210 -11.65 4.03 -23.70
CA VAL A 210 -10.30 4.49 -23.44
C VAL A 210 -10.26 5.64 -22.42
N GLN A 211 -9.60 5.44 -21.28
CA GLN A 211 -9.25 6.54 -20.39
C GLN A 211 -8.22 7.42 -21.12
N ASP A 212 -8.72 8.46 -21.77
CA ASP A 212 -7.91 9.49 -22.39
C ASP A 212 -7.51 10.47 -21.28
N TYR A 213 -6.35 10.24 -20.67
CA TYR A 213 -5.87 11.10 -19.60
C TYR A 213 -5.49 12.45 -20.16
N SER A 214 -6.20 13.50 -19.75
CA SER A 214 -5.81 14.86 -20.10
C SER A 214 -4.49 15.23 -19.43
N SER A 215 -3.69 16.12 -20.04
CA SER A 215 -2.46 16.62 -19.42
C SER A 215 -2.70 17.21 -18.03
N LEU A 216 -3.90 17.76 -17.80
CA LEU A 216 -4.32 18.28 -16.50
C LEU A 216 -4.45 17.16 -15.46
N GLU A 217 -5.07 16.03 -15.82
CA GLU A 217 -5.20 14.87 -14.93
C GLU A 217 -3.83 14.29 -14.56
N ILE A 218 -2.89 14.25 -15.49
CA ILE A 218 -1.50 13.81 -15.23
C ILE A 218 -0.80 14.74 -14.23
N VAL A 219 -0.95 16.06 -14.41
CA VAL A 219 -0.36 17.06 -13.48
C VAL A 219 -0.99 16.94 -12.10
N VAL A 220 -2.32 16.79 -12.02
CA VAL A 220 -3.04 16.61 -10.74
C VAL A 220 -2.62 15.32 -10.05
N ALA A 221 -2.53 14.20 -10.78
CA ALA A 221 -2.06 12.94 -10.25
C ALA A 221 -0.62 13.04 -9.72
N SER A 222 0.26 13.74 -10.44
CA SER A 222 1.65 13.98 -10.02
C SER A 222 1.71 14.82 -8.74
N ALA A 223 0.93 15.89 -8.65
CA ALA A 223 0.83 16.72 -7.44
C ALA A 223 0.31 15.91 -6.24
N ALA A 224 -0.72 15.08 -6.45
CA ALA A 224 -1.25 14.19 -5.43
C ALA A 224 -0.20 13.19 -4.95
N LEU A 225 0.60 12.62 -5.86
CA LEU A 225 1.70 11.72 -5.51
C LEU A 225 2.76 12.41 -4.65
N VAL A 226 3.17 13.64 -5.00
CA VAL A 226 4.12 14.43 -4.19
C VAL A 226 3.56 14.65 -2.79
N LEU A 227 2.28 15.05 -2.67
CA LEU A 227 1.63 15.25 -1.37
C LEU A 227 1.61 13.98 -0.52
N VAL A 228 1.39 12.82 -1.14
CA VAL A 228 1.43 11.52 -0.43
C VAL A 228 2.82 11.23 0.10
N LEU A 229 3.88 11.54 -0.66
CA LEU A 229 5.28 11.30 -0.27
C LEU A 229 5.76 12.22 0.87
N ILE A 230 5.15 13.40 1.05
CA ILE A 230 5.48 14.28 2.18
C ILE A 230 5.27 13.56 3.52
N TRP A 231 4.21 12.75 3.63
CA TRP A 231 3.84 12.08 4.88
C TRP A 231 4.89 11.07 5.38
N PRO A 232 5.32 10.05 4.61
CA PRO A 232 6.37 9.13 5.03
C PRO A 232 7.72 9.83 5.21
N VAL A 233 8.04 10.86 4.40
CA VAL A 233 9.28 11.64 4.56
C VAL A 233 9.31 12.37 5.90
N TRP A 234 8.21 13.02 6.29
CA TRP A 234 8.12 13.63 7.61
C TRP A 234 8.30 12.59 8.71
N ILE A 235 7.58 11.46 8.66
CA ILE A 235 7.73 10.39 9.64
C ILE A 235 9.19 9.92 9.74
N ALA A 236 9.87 9.73 8.61
CA ALA A 236 11.27 9.34 8.56
C ALA A 236 12.19 10.40 9.20
N ILE A 237 12.00 11.69 8.89
CA ILE A 237 12.77 12.78 9.48
C ILE A 237 12.58 12.84 10.99
N SER A 238 11.34 12.76 11.50
CA SER A 238 11.09 12.75 12.95
C SER A 238 11.83 11.61 13.64
N ILE A 239 11.80 10.41 13.07
CA ILE A 239 12.53 9.26 13.62
C ILE A 239 14.05 9.49 13.56
N ALA A 240 14.57 10.05 12.47
CA ALA A 240 16.00 10.33 12.31
C ALA A 240 16.51 11.37 13.31
N LEU A 241 15.67 12.35 13.66
CA LEU A 241 15.96 13.35 14.69
C LEU A 241 15.78 12.80 16.12
N GLY A 242 15.38 11.54 16.28
CA GLY A 242 15.19 10.88 17.57
C GLY A 242 13.85 11.17 18.23
N ASP A 243 12.94 11.89 17.55
CA ASP A 243 11.60 12.19 18.02
C ASP A 243 10.65 11.02 17.78
N ASP A 244 9.59 10.94 18.60
CA ASP A 244 8.48 10.06 18.29
C ASP A 244 7.70 10.63 17.08
N PRO A 245 7.41 9.81 16.05
CA PRO A 245 6.71 10.28 14.87
C PRO A 245 5.30 10.76 15.21
N ILE A 246 4.71 11.58 14.34
CA ILE A 246 3.42 12.24 14.61
C ILE A 246 2.29 11.28 15.03
N HIS A 247 2.25 10.07 14.46
CA HIS A 247 1.24 9.07 14.82
C HIS A 247 1.44 8.48 16.22
N ASP A 248 2.69 8.36 16.67
CA ASP A 248 3.04 7.90 18.02
C ASP A 248 2.69 9.00 19.05
N ARG A 249 3.08 10.25 18.78
CA ARG A 249 2.77 11.42 19.63
C ARG A 249 1.28 11.68 19.76
N PHE A 250 0.53 11.61 18.66
CA PHE A 250 -0.93 11.75 18.75
C PHE A 250 -1.52 10.60 19.55
N ALA A 251 -1.08 9.36 19.38
CA ALA A 251 -1.67 8.24 20.09
C ALA A 251 -1.28 8.15 21.58
N ASN A 252 -0.34 8.98 22.08
CA ASN A 252 0.34 8.80 23.38
C ASN A 252 0.89 7.37 23.50
N THR A 253 1.70 7.00 22.49
CA THR A 253 2.36 5.71 22.39
C THR A 253 3.80 5.92 21.98
N THR A 254 4.70 5.02 22.36
CA THR A 254 6.11 5.10 21.97
C THR A 254 6.62 3.74 21.51
N VAL A 255 7.53 3.72 20.54
CA VAL A 255 8.16 2.48 20.06
C VAL A 255 9.52 2.34 20.69
N ARG A 256 9.75 1.23 21.39
CA ARG A 256 10.99 0.95 22.14
C ARG A 256 11.58 -0.40 21.76
N ILE A 257 12.89 -0.54 22.02
CA ILE A 257 13.59 -1.81 21.90
C ILE A 257 13.21 -2.68 23.10
N GLN A 258 12.91 -3.95 22.85
CA GLN A 258 12.69 -4.93 23.90
C GLN A 258 14.05 -5.29 24.52
N GLU A 259 14.33 -4.76 25.71
CA GLU A 259 15.52 -5.16 26.47
C GLU A 259 15.22 -6.52 27.13
N ALA A 260 15.99 -7.55 26.78
CA ALA A 260 15.93 -8.82 27.48
C ALA A 260 16.36 -8.57 28.93
N GLN A 261 15.52 -8.93 29.89
CA GLN A 261 15.94 -9.04 31.28
C GLN A 261 16.95 -10.20 31.35
N THR A 262 18.24 -9.87 31.25
CA THR A 262 19.35 -10.77 31.59
C THR A 262 19.51 -10.85 33.09
#